data_AF-A0A7V6SIX6-F1
#
_entry.id   AF-A0A7V6SIX6-F1
#
_cell.length_a   1.000
_cell.length_b   1.000
_cell.length_c   1.000
_cell.angle_alpha   90.00
_cell.angle_beta   90.00
_cell.angle_gamma   90.00
#
_symmetry.space_group_name_H-M   'P 1'
#
loop_
_entity.id
_entity.type
_entity.pdbx_description
1 polymer ?
#
loop_
_entity_poly.entity_id
_entity_poly.type
_entity_poly.pdbx_seq_one_letter_code
_entity_poly.pdbx_strand_id
1 'polypeptide(L)'
;PSGHTTLAAAAMFAAVLVTSPRWRPVVATLGGLFAATAAASTYVLGWHRPSDVIGAVLVAGMWALVGGAVILAREPQWNSWNRGERTAPSGVWLGLPWIPAVVGLAAAAVLWWFVLKEPTRPVQDLSAWYVVAGLSLVLGATMAVFGSVSALLAHQARSAD
;
A
#
# COMPACT_ATOMS: atom_id res chain seq x y z
N PRO A 1 -5.67 -9.27 -13.03
CA PRO A 1 -4.64 -8.73 -12.08
C PRO A 1 -3.25 -8.73 -12.73
N SER A 2 -2.50 -7.63 -12.56
CA SER A 2 -1.12 -7.48 -13.11
C SER A 2 -0.12 -8.37 -12.39
N GLY A 3 0.55 -9.29 -13.11
CA GLY A 3 1.55 -10.19 -12.54
C GLY A 3 2.78 -9.46 -11.97
N HIS A 4 3.28 -8.46 -12.70
CA HIS A 4 4.42 -7.63 -12.25
C HIS A 4 4.08 -6.86 -10.96
N THR A 5 2.86 -6.29 -10.89
CA THR A 5 2.40 -5.60 -9.69
C THR A 5 2.21 -6.56 -8.52
N THR A 6 1.61 -7.73 -8.77
CA THR A 6 1.45 -8.76 -7.73
C THR A 6 2.79 -9.18 -7.18
N LEU A 7 3.79 -9.43 -8.03
CA LEU A 7 5.14 -9.80 -7.60
C LEU A 7 5.78 -8.71 -6.74
N ALA A 8 5.76 -7.45 -7.20
CA ALA A 8 6.34 -6.32 -6.47
C ALA A 8 5.66 -6.11 -5.11
N ALA A 9 4.32 -6.14 -5.07
CA ALA A 9 3.55 -5.98 -3.84
C ALA A 9 3.79 -7.15 -2.88
N ALA A 10 3.72 -8.40 -3.35
CA ALA A 10 3.94 -9.59 -2.54
C ALA A 10 5.35 -9.64 -1.94
N ALA A 11 6.38 -9.29 -2.72
CA ALA A 11 7.75 -9.22 -2.23
C ALA A 11 7.91 -8.20 -1.09
N MET A 12 7.30 -7.02 -1.25
CA MET A 12 7.35 -5.99 -0.21
C MET A 12 6.51 -6.36 1.02
N PHE A 13 5.35 -7.00 0.86
CA PHE A 13 4.59 -7.52 2.00
C PHE A 13 5.36 -8.62 2.74
N ALA A 14 6.02 -9.53 2.03
CA ALA A 14 6.89 -10.54 2.65
C ALA A 14 8.02 -9.88 3.44
N ALA A 15 8.65 -8.83 2.88
CA ALA A 15 9.66 -8.05 3.60
C ALA A 15 9.09 -7.42 4.87
N VAL A 16 7.88 -6.84 4.84
CA VAL A 16 7.20 -6.31 6.03
C VAL A 16 6.98 -7.39 7.09
N LEU A 17 6.51 -8.58 6.70
CA LEU A 17 6.21 -9.66 7.65
C LEU A 17 7.47 -10.21 8.34
N VAL A 18 8.57 -10.36 7.60
CA VAL A 18 9.83 -10.93 8.11
C VAL A 18 10.69 -9.89 8.84
N THR A 19 10.47 -8.59 8.59
CA THR A 19 11.19 -7.51 9.27
C THR A 19 10.87 -7.47 10.77
N SER A 20 11.89 -7.19 11.59
CA SER A 20 11.72 -6.99 13.03
C SER A 20 10.65 -5.92 13.36
N PRO A 21 9.82 -6.11 14.41
CA PRO A 21 8.64 -5.26 14.68
C PRO A 21 8.91 -3.75 14.65
N ARG A 22 10.05 -3.31 15.18
CA ARG A 22 10.47 -1.89 15.20
C ARG A 22 10.64 -1.25 13.82
N TRP A 23 11.05 -2.00 12.79
CA TRP A 23 11.31 -1.46 11.45
C TRP A 23 10.16 -1.70 10.47
N ARG A 24 9.16 -2.50 10.84
CA ARG A 24 8.00 -2.79 9.97
C ARG A 24 7.32 -1.54 9.44
N PRO A 25 7.10 -0.46 10.23
CA PRO A 25 6.46 0.75 9.70
C PRO A 25 7.30 1.45 8.62
N VAL A 26 8.63 1.43 8.76
CA VAL A 26 9.57 1.98 7.77
C VAL A 26 9.51 1.14 6.50
N VAL A 27 9.64 -0.18 6.63
CA VAL A 27 9.60 -1.13 5.50
C VAL A 27 8.24 -1.10 4.80
N ALA A 28 7.15 -0.95 5.53
CA ALA A 28 5.81 -0.83 4.95
C ALA A 28 5.66 0.48 4.17
N THR A 29 6.21 1.59 4.67
CA THR A 29 6.16 2.87 3.97
C THR A 29 6.98 2.83 2.68
N LEU A 30 8.25 2.43 2.78
CA LEU A 30 9.16 2.39 1.63
C LEU A 30 8.76 1.30 0.63
N GLY A 31 8.35 0.13 1.13
CA GLY A 31 7.82 -0.96 0.32
C GLY A 31 6.52 -0.59 -0.38
N GLY A 32 5.64 0.18 0.27
CA GLY A 32 4.45 0.75 -0.34
C GLY A 32 4.78 1.71 -1.48
N LEU A 33 5.76 2.59 -1.30
CA LEU A 33 6.23 3.48 -2.37
C LEU A 33 6.84 2.71 -3.54
N PHE A 34 7.63 1.67 -3.26
CA PHE A 34 8.20 0.80 -4.29
C PHE A 34 7.09 0.09 -5.09
N ALA A 35 6.15 -0.54 -4.38
CA ALA A 35 5.01 -1.24 -4.99
C ALA A 35 4.13 -0.27 -5.79
N ALA A 36 3.88 0.94 -5.28
CA ALA A 36 3.12 1.99 -5.98
C ALA A 36 3.84 2.46 -7.25
N THR A 37 5.17 2.56 -7.22
CA THR A 37 5.97 2.94 -8.39
C THR A 37 5.95 1.85 -9.47
N ALA A 38 6.09 0.57 -9.07
CA ALA A 38 5.96 -0.57 -9.99
C ALA A 38 4.54 -0.70 -10.56
N ALA A 39 3.53 -0.47 -9.73
CA ALA A 39 2.13 -0.39 -10.13
C ALA A 39 1.90 0.73 -11.17
N ALA A 40 2.37 1.95 -10.86
CA ALA A 40 2.28 3.11 -11.72
C ALA A 40 2.99 2.91 -13.06
N SER A 41 4.17 2.29 -13.08
CA SER A 41 4.90 2.04 -14.34
C SER A 41 4.13 1.10 -15.26
N THR A 42 3.56 0.01 -14.74
CA THR A 42 2.75 -0.91 -15.54
C THR A 42 1.49 -0.25 -16.12
N TYR A 43 0.93 0.74 -15.41
CA TYR A 43 -0.19 1.52 -15.89
C TYR A 43 0.23 2.54 -16.95
N VAL A 44 1.24 3.38 -16.68
CA VAL A 44 1.69 4.47 -17.57
C VAL A 44 2.26 3.92 -18.88
N LEU A 45 2.92 2.76 -18.84
CA LEU A 45 3.40 2.08 -20.05
C LEU A 45 2.28 1.38 -20.85
N GLY A 46 1.02 1.48 -20.40
CA GLY A 46 -0.13 0.92 -21.09
C GLY A 46 -0.24 -0.61 -21.02
N TRP A 47 0.55 -1.26 -20.15
CA TRP A 47 0.51 -2.73 -20.03
C TRP A 47 -0.77 -3.22 -19.35
N HIS A 48 -1.29 -2.43 -18.42
CA HIS A 48 -2.45 -2.79 -17.59
C HIS A 48 -3.37 -1.60 -17.34
N ARG A 49 -4.67 -1.88 -17.15
CA ARG A 49 -5.64 -0.88 -16.71
C ARG A 49 -5.45 -0.60 -15.21
N PRO A 50 -5.87 0.58 -14.69
CA PRO A 50 -5.78 0.89 -13.26
C PRO A 50 -6.41 -0.19 -12.36
N SER A 51 -7.55 -0.77 -12.78
CA SER A 51 -8.23 -1.83 -12.04
C SER A 51 -7.41 -3.11 -11.89
N ASP A 52 -6.60 -3.47 -12.91
CA ASP A 52 -5.77 -4.68 -12.87
C ASP A 52 -4.65 -4.57 -11.85
N VAL A 53 -4.07 -3.38 -11.75
CA VAL A 53 -2.98 -3.02 -10.86
C VAL A 53 -3.49 -2.92 -9.41
N ILE A 54 -4.63 -2.26 -9.19
CA ILE A 54 -5.26 -2.17 -7.86
C ILE A 54 -5.69 -3.56 -7.39
N GLY A 55 -6.31 -4.36 -8.25
CA GLY A 55 -6.69 -5.74 -7.93
C GLY A 55 -5.49 -6.58 -7.52
N ALA A 56 -4.34 -6.41 -8.18
CA ALA A 56 -3.10 -7.08 -7.80
C ALA A 56 -2.62 -6.71 -6.38
N VAL A 57 -2.65 -5.42 -6.03
CA VAL A 57 -2.26 -4.94 -4.70
C VAL A 57 -3.25 -5.39 -3.62
N LEU A 58 -4.55 -5.35 -3.90
CA LEU A 58 -5.59 -5.80 -2.96
C LEU A 58 -5.48 -7.30 -2.66
N VAL A 59 -5.27 -8.14 -3.68
CA VAL A 59 -5.10 -9.58 -3.49
C VAL A 59 -3.82 -9.88 -2.70
N ALA A 60 -2.70 -9.22 -3.03
CA ALA A 60 -1.45 -9.39 -2.28
C ALA A 60 -1.60 -8.91 -0.83
N GLY A 61 -2.26 -7.77 -0.62
CA GLY A 61 -2.55 -7.21 0.71
C GLY A 61 -3.48 -8.08 1.55
N MET A 62 -4.52 -8.66 0.94
CA MET A 62 -5.40 -9.62 1.60
C MET A 62 -4.59 -10.80 2.16
N TRP A 63 -3.72 -11.40 1.33
CA TRP A 63 -2.85 -12.49 1.80
C TRP A 63 -1.84 -12.04 2.85
N ALA A 64 -1.32 -10.81 2.76
CA ALA A 64 -0.45 -10.25 3.78
C ALA A 64 -1.16 -10.04 5.13
N LEU A 65 -2.41 -9.58 5.11
CA LEU A 65 -3.25 -9.43 6.31
C LEU A 65 -3.56 -10.79 6.93
N VAL A 66 -3.94 -11.78 6.10
CA VAL A 66 -4.18 -13.16 6.57
C VAL A 66 -2.91 -13.75 7.17
N GLY A 67 -1.78 -13.68 6.46
CA GLY A 67 -0.49 -14.18 6.94
C GLY A 67 -0.03 -13.47 8.22
N GLY A 68 -0.17 -12.14 8.27
CA GLY A 68 0.09 -11.34 9.46
C GLY A 68 -0.77 -11.77 10.64
N ALA A 69 -2.09 -11.90 10.46
CA ALA A 69 -2.99 -12.36 11.50
C ALA A 69 -2.64 -13.77 12.01
N VAL A 70 -2.25 -14.69 11.12
CA VAL A 70 -1.80 -16.04 11.50
C VAL A 70 -0.51 -15.97 12.32
N ILE A 71 0.48 -15.17 11.91
CA ILE A 71 1.73 -14.98 12.67
C ILE A 71 1.43 -14.44 14.07
N LEU A 72 0.59 -13.40 14.15
CA LEU A 72 0.19 -12.78 15.41
C LEU A 72 -0.59 -13.75 16.33
N ALA A 73 -1.38 -14.66 15.76
CA ALA A 73 -2.14 -15.64 16.53
C ALA A 73 -1.30 -16.83 17.01
N ARG A 74 -0.26 -17.21 16.26
CA ARG A 74 0.54 -18.42 16.53
C ARG A 74 1.85 -18.14 17.27
N GLU A 75 2.48 -17.01 16.99
CA GLU A 75 3.78 -16.64 17.55
C GLU A 75 3.81 -15.18 18.04
N PRO A 76 3.03 -14.82 19.07
CA PRO A 76 2.94 -13.43 19.56
C PRO A 76 4.31 -12.85 19.98
N GLN A 77 5.19 -13.71 20.50
CA GLN A 77 6.54 -13.34 20.93
C GLN A 77 7.39 -12.74 19.79
N TRP A 78 7.16 -13.12 18.52
CA TRP A 78 7.85 -12.56 17.36
C TRP A 78 7.47 -11.11 17.08
N ASN A 79 6.33 -10.66 17.60
CA ASN A 79 5.88 -9.28 17.46
C ASN A 79 6.19 -8.39 18.68
N SER A 80 6.88 -8.94 19.68
CA SER A 80 7.34 -8.18 20.85
C SER A 80 8.73 -7.59 20.62
N TRP A 81 8.97 -6.39 21.15
CA TRP A 81 10.30 -5.76 21.14
C TRP A 81 10.48 -4.89 22.38
N ASN A 82 11.67 -4.92 22.98
CA ASN A 82 11.98 -4.14 24.17
C ASN A 82 12.20 -2.66 23.84
N ARG A 83 11.32 -1.80 24.36
CA ARG A 83 11.35 -0.33 24.16
C ARG A 83 12.65 0.35 24.61
N GLY A 84 13.48 -0.34 25.40
CA GLY A 84 14.78 0.14 25.91
C GLY A 84 15.90 0.19 24.88
N GLU A 85 15.72 -0.36 23.67
CA GLU A 85 16.74 -0.28 22.63
C GLU A 85 16.76 1.10 21.95
N ARG A 86 17.91 1.77 22.02
CA ARG A 86 18.14 3.18 21.63
C ARG A 86 17.96 3.51 20.14
N THR A 87 17.60 2.54 19.28
CA THR A 87 17.61 2.70 17.80
C THR A 87 16.24 2.48 17.12
N ALA A 88 15.13 2.61 17.86
CA ALA A 88 13.79 2.46 17.27
C ALA A 88 13.41 3.67 16.38
N PRO A 89 12.84 3.45 15.19
CA PRO A 89 12.24 4.51 14.38
C PRO A 89 11.10 5.20 15.14
N SER A 90 10.91 6.51 14.89
CA SER A 90 9.83 7.28 15.52
C SER A 90 8.45 6.72 15.14
N GLY A 91 7.46 6.88 16.03
CA GLY A 91 6.08 6.47 15.76
C GLY A 91 5.44 7.14 14.53
N VAL A 92 6.08 8.17 13.98
CA VAL A 92 5.71 8.87 12.74
C VAL A 92 5.59 7.92 11.55
N TRP A 93 6.43 6.90 11.47
CA TRP A 93 6.42 5.92 10.37
C TRP A 93 5.13 5.08 10.30
N LEU A 94 4.34 5.01 11.38
CA LEU A 94 3.01 4.39 11.36
C LEU A 94 1.97 5.29 10.68
N GLY A 95 2.11 6.61 10.83
CA GLY A 95 1.23 7.60 10.24
C GLY A 95 1.58 7.94 8.79
N LEU A 96 2.86 7.82 8.43
CA LEU A 96 3.38 8.29 7.16
C LEU A 96 2.70 7.67 5.91
N PRO A 97 2.36 6.37 5.87
CA PRO A 97 1.60 5.79 4.76
C PRO A 97 0.22 6.42 4.53
N TRP A 98 -0.42 6.93 5.59
CA TRP A 98 -1.79 7.43 5.51
C TRP A 98 -1.90 8.78 4.78
N ILE A 99 -0.83 9.58 4.79
CA ILE A 99 -0.80 10.86 4.08
C ILE A 99 -0.98 10.67 2.56
N PRO A 100 -0.10 9.92 1.84
CA PRO A 100 -0.30 9.66 0.42
C PRO A 100 -1.54 8.79 0.14
N ALA A 101 -1.95 7.94 1.09
CA ALA A 101 -3.18 7.16 0.97
C ALA A 101 -4.41 8.08 0.85
N VAL A 102 -4.61 8.97 1.82
CA VAL A 102 -5.75 9.89 1.88
C VAL A 102 -5.69 10.90 0.73
N VAL A 103 -4.52 11.51 0.50
CA VAL A 103 -4.36 12.50 -0.58
C VAL A 103 -4.61 11.85 -1.95
N GLY A 104 -4.07 10.67 -2.20
CA GLY A 104 -4.25 9.94 -3.46
C GLY A 104 -5.69 9.52 -3.70
N LEU A 105 -6.35 8.95 -2.67
CA LEU A 105 -7.76 8.53 -2.78
C LEU A 105 -8.70 9.74 -2.93
N ALA A 106 -8.47 10.84 -2.21
CA ALA A 106 -9.26 12.06 -2.35
C ALA A 106 -9.09 12.69 -3.74
N ALA A 107 -7.85 12.79 -4.23
CA ALA A 107 -7.58 13.29 -5.58
C ALA A 107 -8.24 12.40 -6.64
N ALA A 108 -8.15 11.08 -6.50
CA ALA A 108 -8.82 10.14 -7.40
C ALA A 108 -10.34 10.30 -7.39
N ALA A 109 -10.95 10.48 -6.21
CA ALA A 109 -12.39 10.68 -6.08
C ALA A 109 -12.86 12.00 -6.71
N VAL A 110 -12.11 13.09 -6.49
CA VAL A 110 -12.38 14.40 -7.09
C VAL A 110 -12.27 14.32 -8.61
N LEU A 111 -11.20 13.73 -9.14
CA LEU A 111 -10.99 13.59 -10.57
C LEU A 111 -12.03 12.67 -11.22
N TRP A 112 -12.39 11.57 -10.56
CA TRP A 112 -13.49 10.71 -11.00
C TRP A 112 -14.81 11.47 -11.06
N TRP A 113 -15.12 12.28 -10.05
CA TRP A 113 -16.32 13.11 -10.03
C TRP A 113 -16.35 14.14 -11.17
N PHE A 114 -15.20 14.71 -11.55
CA PHE A 114 -15.10 15.58 -12.73
C PHE A 114 -15.35 14.80 -14.03
N VAL A 115 -14.78 13.60 -14.16
CA VAL A 115 -15.00 12.72 -15.32
C VAL A 115 -16.47 12.40 -15.53
N LEU A 116 -17.24 12.15 -14.44
CA LEU A 116 -18.69 11.89 -14.53
C LEU A 116 -19.50 13.05 -15.11
N LYS A 117 -18.92 14.26 -15.18
CA LYS A 117 -19.56 15.47 -15.73
C LYS A 117 -19.16 15.77 -17.16
N GLU A 118 -18.13 15.11 -17.70
CA GLU A 118 -17.71 15.31 -19.08
C GLU A 118 -18.55 14.45 -20.04
N PRO A 119 -18.88 14.96 -21.24
CA PRO A 119 -19.50 14.14 -22.29
C PRO A 119 -18.59 12.95 -22.64
N THR A 120 -19.17 11.76 -22.83
CA THR A 120 -18.42 10.55 -23.20
C THR A 120 -17.63 10.79 -24.49
N ARG A 121 -16.30 10.80 -24.39
CA ARG A 121 -15.39 10.88 -25.55
C ARG A 121 -14.94 9.48 -25.98
N PRO A 122 -14.59 9.28 -27.26
CA PRO A 122 -13.97 8.05 -27.72
C PRO A 122 -12.72 7.72 -26.89
N VAL A 123 -12.53 6.45 -26.55
CA VAL A 123 -11.47 5.92 -25.66
C VAL A 123 -10.03 6.19 -26.17
N GLN A 124 -9.88 6.65 -27.42
CA GLN A 124 -8.60 6.78 -28.11
C GLN A 124 -7.72 7.93 -27.62
N ASP A 125 -8.28 8.91 -26.90
CA ASP A 125 -7.51 9.96 -26.22
C ASP A 125 -7.34 9.63 -24.74
N LEU A 126 -6.18 9.08 -24.37
CA LEU A 126 -5.78 8.98 -22.96
C LEU A 126 -5.48 10.41 -22.47
N SER A 127 -6.52 11.17 -22.13
CA SER A 127 -6.35 12.53 -21.60
C SER A 127 -5.44 12.46 -20.38
N ALA A 128 -4.52 13.41 -20.22
CA ALA A 128 -3.58 13.34 -19.10
C ALA A 128 -4.31 13.36 -17.74
N TRP A 129 -5.59 13.73 -17.70
CA TRP A 129 -6.39 13.79 -16.48
C TRP A 129 -6.78 12.38 -16.05
N TYR A 130 -7.02 11.46 -16.99
CA TYR A 130 -7.18 10.02 -16.72
C TYR A 130 -5.88 9.40 -16.20
N VAL A 131 -4.74 9.81 -16.75
CA VAL A 131 -3.43 9.35 -16.27
C VAL A 131 -3.21 9.78 -14.83
N VAL A 132 -3.43 11.07 -14.52
CA VAL A 132 -3.30 11.60 -13.16
C VAL A 132 -4.30 10.92 -12.22
N ALA A 133 -5.56 10.77 -12.60
CA ALA A 133 -6.58 10.11 -11.78
C ALA A 133 -6.20 8.65 -11.45
N GLY A 134 -5.74 7.91 -12.46
CA GLY A 134 -5.27 6.53 -12.30
C GLY A 134 -4.05 6.45 -11.39
N LEU A 135 -3.07 7.34 -11.55
CA LEU A 135 -1.89 7.41 -10.69
C LEU A 135 -2.23 7.77 -9.24
N SER A 136 -3.12 8.74 -9.02
CA SER A 136 -3.62 9.10 -7.69
C SER A 136 -4.31 7.92 -7.01
N LEU A 137 -5.14 7.19 -7.76
CA LEU A 137 -5.83 6.01 -7.24
C LEU A 137 -4.86 4.87 -6.90
N VAL A 138 -3.88 4.61 -7.78
CA VAL A 138 -2.85 3.58 -7.58
C VAL A 138 -2.01 3.89 -6.34
N LEU A 139 -1.52 5.12 -6.20
CA LEU A 139 -0.75 5.55 -5.03
C LEU A 139 -1.61 5.45 -3.76
N GLY A 140 -2.82 6.03 -3.81
CA GLY A 140 -3.74 6.08 -2.68
C GLY A 140 -4.09 4.69 -2.15
N ALA A 141 -4.55 3.81 -3.05
CA ALA A 141 -4.93 2.44 -2.71
C ALA A 141 -3.73 1.62 -2.21
N THR A 142 -2.57 1.72 -2.87
CA THR A 142 -1.38 0.95 -2.46
C THR A 142 -0.92 1.37 -1.07
N MET A 143 -0.81 2.67 -0.81
CA MET A 143 -0.38 3.17 0.48
C MET A 143 -1.39 2.87 1.59
N ALA A 144 -2.69 2.86 1.29
CA ALA A 144 -3.72 2.44 2.24
C ALA A 144 -3.53 0.98 2.67
N VAL A 145 -3.32 0.06 1.72
CA VAL A 145 -3.14 -1.36 2.01
C VAL A 145 -1.86 -1.60 2.83
N PHE A 146 -0.74 -0.99 2.46
CA PHE A 146 0.50 -1.07 3.24
C PHE A 146 0.34 -0.45 4.65
N GLY A 147 -0.38 0.67 4.75
CA GLY A 147 -0.76 1.29 6.02
C GLY A 147 -1.59 0.35 6.90
N SER A 148 -2.58 -0.35 6.33
CA SER A 148 -3.41 -1.32 7.05
C SER A 148 -2.61 -2.51 7.57
N VAL A 149 -1.74 -3.10 6.74
CA VAL A 149 -0.86 -4.21 7.17
C VAL A 149 0.08 -3.74 8.29
N SER A 150 0.68 -2.56 8.15
CA SER A 150 1.54 -1.95 9.17
C SER A 150 0.79 -1.71 10.48
N ALA A 151 -0.43 -1.17 10.41
CA ALA A 151 -1.26 -0.89 11.58
C ALA A 151 -1.69 -2.17 12.32
N LEU A 152 -2.05 -3.23 11.60
CA LEU A 152 -2.36 -4.55 12.17
C LEU A 152 -1.17 -5.07 12.98
N LEU A 153 0.02 -5.07 12.38
CA LEU A 153 1.24 -5.57 13.01
C LEU A 153 1.70 -4.67 14.17
N ALA A 154 1.39 -3.38 14.13
CA ALA A 154 1.73 -2.45 15.20
C ALA A 154 0.84 -2.57 16.45
N HIS A 155 -0.39 -3.08 16.32
CA HIS A 155 -1.34 -3.17 17.44
C HIS A 155 -0.84 -4.09 18.57
N GLN A 156 -0.25 -5.24 18.23
CA GLN A 156 0.30 -6.18 19.23
C GLN A 156 1.71 -5.84 19.71
N ALA A 157 2.45 -4.97 19.03
CA ALA A 157 3.80 -4.57 19.47
C ALA A 157 3.77 -3.68 20.73
N ARG A 158 2.60 -3.20 21.16
CA ARG A 158 2.43 -2.22 22.25
C ARG A 158 2.01 -2.82 23.60
N SER A 159 1.86 -4.13 23.73
CA SER A 159 1.44 -4.79 24.98
C SER A 159 2.57 -5.63 25.58
N ALA A 160 3.40 -4.99 26.39
CA ALA A 160 4.28 -5.63 27.37
C ALA A 160 4.66 -4.57 28.42
N ASP A 161 3.66 -4.09 29.16
CA ASP A 161 3.77 -3.41 30.45
C ASP A 161 2.49 -3.74 31.24
#